data_AF-A0A432HVA5-F1
#
_entry.id   AF-A0A432HVA5-F1
#
_cell.length_a   1.000
_cell.length_b   1.000
_cell.length_c   1.000
_cell.angle_alpha   90.00
_cell.angle_beta   90.00
_cell.angle_gamma   90.00
#
_symmetry.space_group_name_H-M   'P 1'
#
loop_
_entity.id
_entity.type
_entity.pdbx_description
1 polymer ?
#
loop_
_entity_poly.entity_id
_entity_poly.type
_entity_poly.pdbx_seq_one_letter_code
_entity_poly.pdbx_strand_id
1 'polypeptide(L)'
;MGLEKARKMPQSGQELLDESIASCKQIADGLGAQDEAWEASLVEIVEKFDEISGTFFFKTMPSVPATRGAVRDAAVALELRQSEDWDNFGPALESLIATAQNVIEKAGMKGTTLT
;
A
#
# COMPACT_ATOMS: atom_id res chain seq x y z
N MET A 1 -7.60 -2.17 41.07
CA MET A 1 -8.10 -2.56 39.74
C MET A 1 -7.19 -1.90 38.71
N GLY A 2 -6.21 -2.64 38.19
CA GLY A 2 -5.26 -2.13 37.22
C GLY A 2 -5.95 -2.05 35.86
N LEU A 3 -6.17 -0.83 35.37
CA LEU A 3 -6.51 -0.60 33.98
C LEU A 3 -5.25 -0.90 33.17
N GLU A 4 -5.17 -2.14 32.69
CA GLU A 4 -4.27 -2.52 31.62
C GLU A 4 -4.51 -1.56 30.46
N LYS A 5 -3.61 -0.58 30.30
CA LYS A 5 -3.41 0.06 29.01
C LYS A 5 -3.16 -1.10 28.05
N ALA A 6 -4.15 -1.44 27.23
CA ALA A 6 -3.96 -2.29 26.07
C ALA A 6 -2.80 -1.68 25.30
N ARG A 7 -1.60 -2.24 25.50
CA ARG A 7 -0.39 -1.85 24.80
C ARG A 7 -0.69 -2.27 23.37
N LYS A 8 -1.25 -1.36 22.56
CA LYS A 8 -1.40 -1.56 21.11
C LYS A 8 -0.03 -2.01 20.65
N MET A 9 0.12 -3.30 20.38
CA MET A 9 1.35 -3.79 19.81
C MET A 9 1.50 -3.01 18.50
N PRO A 10 2.67 -2.43 18.23
CA PRO A 10 2.86 -1.75 16.95
C PRO A 10 2.54 -2.76 15.85
N GLN A 11 1.70 -2.36 14.89
CA GLN A 11 1.37 -3.20 13.74
C GLN A 11 2.66 -3.70 13.08
N SER A 12 2.67 -4.98 12.77
CA SER A 12 3.77 -5.63 12.09
C SER A 12 3.92 -5.12 10.66
N GLY A 13 5.10 -5.35 10.06
CA GLY A 13 5.29 -5.05 8.64
C GLY A 13 4.28 -5.76 7.75
N GLN A 14 3.91 -7.00 8.10
CA GLN A 14 2.92 -7.82 7.41
C GLN A 14 1.52 -7.21 7.48
N GLU A 15 1.03 -6.88 8.69
CA GLU A 15 -0.31 -6.29 8.85
C GLU A 15 -0.47 -4.98 8.06
N LEU A 16 0.59 -4.16 8.05
CA LEU A 16 0.59 -2.91 7.28
C LEU A 16 0.65 -3.15 5.76
N LEU A 17 1.32 -4.21 5.31
CA LEU A 17 1.33 -4.58 3.90
C LEU A 17 -0.05 -5.08 3.47
N ASP A 18 -0.68 -5.94 4.26
CA ASP A 18 -2.02 -6.47 4.02
C ASP A 18 -3.07 -5.34 3.99
N GLU A 19 -2.93 -4.35 4.89
CA GLU A 19 -3.77 -3.14 4.91
C GLU A 19 -3.59 -2.29 3.65
N SER A 20 -2.35 -2.16 3.17
CA SER A 20 -2.05 -1.44 1.93
C SER A 20 -2.65 -2.17 0.70
N ILE A 21 -2.53 -3.50 0.66
CA ILE A 21 -3.13 -4.35 -0.39
C ILE A 21 -4.65 -4.18 -0.42
N ALA A 22 -5.30 -4.24 0.75
CA ALA A 22 -6.74 -4.09 0.85
C ALA A 22 -7.21 -2.72 0.34
N SER A 23 -6.50 -1.65 0.73
CA SER A 23 -6.78 -0.29 0.24
C SER A 23 -6.60 -0.18 -1.28
N CYS A 24 -5.51 -0.71 -1.84
CA CYS A 24 -5.28 -0.67 -3.29
C CYS A 24 -6.37 -1.43 -4.07
N LYS A 25 -6.81 -2.60 -3.57
CA LYS A 25 -7.94 -3.35 -4.15
C LYS A 25 -9.24 -2.53 -4.13
N GLN A 26 -9.50 -1.78 -3.06
CA GLN A 26 -10.67 -0.91 -2.96
C GLN A 26 -10.61 0.30 -3.89
N ILE A 27 -9.41 0.88 -4.08
CA ILE A 27 -9.23 2.01 -5.00
C ILE A 27 -9.45 1.54 -6.45
N ALA A 28 -8.84 0.41 -6.82
CA ALA A 28 -8.85 -0.14 -8.17
C ALA A 28 -10.25 -0.57 -8.64
N ASP A 29 -11.11 -1.03 -7.73
CA ASP A 29 -12.46 -1.51 -8.07
C ASP A 29 -13.25 -0.48 -8.90
N GLY A 30 -13.50 -0.78 -10.17
CA GLY A 30 -14.22 0.10 -11.09
C GLY A 30 -13.47 1.35 -11.55
N LEU A 31 -12.19 1.52 -11.20
CA LEU A 31 -11.40 2.69 -11.56
C LEU A 31 -11.11 2.76 -13.07
N GLY A 32 -11.02 1.63 -13.78
CA GLY A 32 -10.76 1.63 -15.22
C GLY A 32 -11.85 2.27 -16.06
N ALA A 33 -13.07 2.45 -15.52
CA ALA A 33 -14.09 3.26 -16.16
C ALA A 33 -13.71 4.76 -16.21
N GLN A 34 -12.86 5.21 -15.29
CA GLN A 34 -12.32 6.57 -15.22
C GLN A 34 -10.95 6.64 -15.90
N ASP A 35 -10.03 5.75 -15.54
CA ASP A 35 -8.68 5.70 -16.11
C ASP A 35 -8.10 4.27 -16.00
N GLU A 36 -7.94 3.59 -17.14
CA GLU A 36 -7.41 2.23 -17.20
C GLU A 36 -5.95 2.15 -16.75
N ALA A 37 -5.14 3.20 -16.95
CA ALA A 37 -3.74 3.20 -16.55
C ALA A 37 -3.63 3.28 -15.02
N TRP A 38 -4.47 4.09 -14.37
CA TRP A 38 -4.50 4.14 -12.92
C TRP A 38 -4.91 2.81 -12.28
N GLU A 39 -5.92 2.13 -12.86
CA GLU A 39 -6.31 0.79 -12.39
C GLU A 39 -5.16 -0.20 -12.56
N ALA A 40 -4.50 -0.19 -13.72
CA ALA A 40 -3.36 -1.08 -14.00
C ALA A 40 -2.21 -0.88 -12.99
N SER A 41 -1.84 0.36 -12.66
CA SER A 41 -0.81 0.66 -11.66
C SER A 41 -1.18 0.11 -10.27
N LEU A 42 -2.44 0.24 -9.86
CA LEU A 42 -2.91 -0.29 -8.57
C LEU A 42 -2.93 -1.82 -8.53
N VAL A 43 -3.33 -2.46 -9.63
CA VAL A 43 -3.27 -3.91 -9.78
C VAL A 43 -1.83 -4.39 -9.70
N GLU A 44 -0.89 -3.71 -10.38
CA GLU A 44 0.54 -4.04 -10.31
C GLU A 44 1.08 -3.92 -8.87
N ILE A 45 0.74 -2.85 -8.14
CA ILE A 45 1.10 -2.69 -6.71
C ILE A 45 0.59 -3.87 -5.89
N VAL A 46 -0.68 -4.24 -6.07
CA VAL A 46 -1.32 -5.36 -5.36
C VAL A 46 -0.57 -6.66 -5.62
N GLU A 47 -0.29 -6.98 -6.88
CA GLU A 47 0.43 -8.20 -7.25
C GLU A 47 1.81 -8.25 -6.61
N LYS A 48 2.55 -7.14 -6.64
CA LYS A 48 3.89 -7.06 -6.05
C LYS A 48 3.87 -7.10 -4.54
N PHE A 49 2.88 -6.50 -3.91
CA PHE A 49 2.71 -6.60 -2.47
C PHE A 49 2.32 -8.02 -2.05
N ASP A 50 1.41 -8.68 -2.77
CA ASP A 50 1.07 -10.08 -2.54
C ASP A 50 2.32 -10.99 -2.74
N GLU A 51 3.17 -10.72 -3.74
CA GLU A 51 4.45 -11.42 -3.96
C GLU A 51 5.42 -11.28 -2.78
N ILE A 52 5.69 -10.05 -2.33
CA ILE A 52 6.63 -9.81 -1.22
C ILE A 52 6.07 -10.20 0.15
N SER A 53 4.74 -10.24 0.32
CA SER A 53 4.09 -10.70 1.55
C SER A 53 4.50 -12.14 1.92
N GLY A 54 4.73 -12.99 0.91
CA GLY A 54 5.16 -14.37 1.08
C GLY A 54 6.62 -14.54 1.51
N THR A 55 7.43 -13.48 1.44
CA THR A 55 8.88 -13.55 1.65
C THR A 55 9.26 -13.70 3.11
N PHE A 56 10.46 -14.26 3.35
CA PHE A 56 11.01 -14.37 4.70
C PHE A 56 11.20 -13.00 5.36
N PHE A 57 11.47 -11.95 4.58
CA PHE A 57 11.62 -10.58 5.07
C PHE A 57 10.36 -10.12 5.81
N PHE A 58 9.19 -10.20 5.16
CA PHE A 58 7.93 -9.77 5.77
C PHE A 58 7.43 -10.71 6.89
N LYS A 59 7.70 -12.01 6.78
CA LYS A 59 7.34 -13.00 7.81
C LYS A 59 8.12 -12.86 9.12
N THR A 60 9.32 -12.27 9.09
CA THR A 60 10.22 -12.25 10.25
C THR A 60 10.60 -10.86 10.74
N MET A 61 10.40 -9.82 9.93
CA MET A 61 10.66 -8.44 10.35
C MET A 61 9.49 -7.88 11.17
N PRO A 62 9.71 -7.52 12.45
CA PRO A 62 8.64 -7.03 13.31
C PRO A 62 8.08 -5.67 12.88
N SER A 63 8.81 -4.89 12.08
CA SER A 63 8.33 -3.62 11.53
C SER A 63 9.10 -3.27 10.26
N VAL A 64 8.38 -2.90 9.20
CA VAL A 64 8.94 -2.39 7.95
C VAL A 64 8.50 -0.94 7.80
N PRO A 65 9.35 0.09 8.05
CA PRO A 65 8.89 1.48 8.09
C PRO A 65 8.23 1.98 6.81
N ALA A 66 8.66 1.47 5.64
CA ALA A 66 8.11 1.87 4.35
C ALA A 66 6.63 1.47 4.18
N THR A 67 6.16 0.39 4.82
CA THR A 67 4.74 -0.01 4.70
C THR A 67 3.80 0.96 5.39
N ARG A 68 4.26 1.70 6.42
CA ARG A 68 3.46 2.79 7.01
C ARG A 68 3.21 3.93 6.03
N GLY A 69 4.20 4.21 5.17
CA GLY A 69 4.06 5.17 4.09
C GLY A 69 3.01 4.69 3.10
N ALA A 70 3.11 3.43 2.67
CA ALA A 70 2.16 2.84 1.72
C ALA A 70 0.72 2.86 2.24
N VAL A 71 0.50 2.52 3.52
CA VAL A 71 -0.83 2.66 4.15
C VAL A 71 -1.33 4.09 4.11
N ARG A 72 -0.48 5.07 4.46
CA ARG A 72 -0.87 6.49 4.46
C ARG A 72 -1.23 6.97 3.07
N ASP A 73 -0.39 6.70 2.08
CA ASP A 73 -0.59 7.18 0.72
C ASP A 73 -1.81 6.49 0.07
N ALA A 74 -2.03 5.19 0.35
CA ALA A 74 -3.23 4.48 -0.08
C ALA A 74 -4.49 5.04 0.59
N ALA A 75 -4.44 5.42 1.87
CA ALA A 75 -5.58 6.05 2.53
C ALA A 75 -5.93 7.42 1.90
N VAL A 76 -4.92 8.23 1.55
CA VAL A 76 -5.13 9.50 0.85
C VAL A 76 -5.74 9.27 -0.53
N ALA A 77 -5.17 8.36 -1.33
CA ALA A 77 -5.70 8.02 -2.64
C ALA A 77 -7.14 7.48 -2.58
N LEU A 78 -7.45 6.67 -1.56
CA LEU A 78 -8.80 6.15 -1.33
C LEU A 78 -9.79 7.27 -0.98
N GLU A 79 -9.43 8.21 -0.11
CA GLU A 79 -10.26 9.37 0.23
C GLU A 79 -10.57 10.23 -1.00
N LEU A 80 -9.56 10.49 -1.83
CA LEU A 80 -9.71 11.26 -3.08
C LEU A 80 -10.60 10.52 -4.08
N ARG A 81 -10.41 9.20 -4.25
CA ARG A 81 -11.26 8.35 -5.11
C ARG A 81 -12.71 8.32 -4.62
N GLN A 82 -12.95 8.26 -3.31
CA GLN A 82 -14.31 8.30 -2.74
C GLN A 82 -14.97 9.67 -2.90
N SER A 83 -14.17 10.72 -2.96
CA SER A 83 -14.65 12.10 -3.17
C SER A 83 -14.71 12.48 -4.66
N GLU A 84 -14.34 11.55 -5.55
CA GLU A 84 -14.22 11.77 -7.00
C GLU A 84 -13.32 12.96 -7.37
N ASP A 85 -12.32 13.24 -6.53
CA ASP A 85 -11.36 14.33 -6.72
C ASP A 85 -10.20 13.87 -7.61
N TRP A 86 -10.49 13.75 -8.91
CA TRP A 86 -9.57 13.21 -9.91
C TRP A 86 -8.34 14.10 -10.15
N ASP A 87 -8.48 15.42 -9.97
CA ASP A 87 -7.38 16.38 -10.14
C ASP A 87 -6.28 16.14 -9.09
N ASN A 88 -6.66 15.79 -7.86
CA ASN A 88 -5.71 15.45 -6.80
C ASN A 88 -5.38 13.96 -6.72
N PHE A 89 -6.23 13.09 -7.28
CA PHE A 89 -6.02 11.64 -7.27
C PHE A 89 -4.76 11.22 -8.02
N GLY A 90 -4.53 11.74 -9.24
CA GLY A 90 -3.35 11.39 -10.04
C GLY A 90 -2.02 11.58 -9.29
N PRO A 91 -1.72 12.79 -8.77
CA PRO A 91 -0.52 13.03 -7.95
C PRO A 91 -0.43 12.18 -6.67
N ALA A 92 -1.58 11.87 -6.06
CA ALA A 92 -1.63 10.98 -4.90
C ALA A 92 -1.26 9.53 -5.28
N LEU A 93 -1.73 9.07 -6.44
CA LEU A 93 -1.38 7.76 -6.98
C LEU A 93 0.12 7.67 -7.33
N GLU A 94 0.70 8.70 -7.95
CA GLU A 94 2.16 8.75 -8.21
C GLU A 94 2.97 8.65 -6.91
N SER A 95 2.50 9.31 -5.85
CA SER A 95 3.12 9.22 -4.53
C SER A 95 3.01 7.81 -3.95
N LEU A 96 1.84 7.18 -4.07
CA LEU A 96 1.62 5.78 -3.67
C LEU A 96 2.54 4.82 -4.45
N ILE A 97 2.68 5.00 -5.77
CA ILE A 97 3.58 4.19 -6.62
C ILE A 97 5.03 4.33 -6.14
N ALA A 98 5.50 5.55 -5.91
CA ALA A 98 6.86 5.80 -5.43
C ALA A 98 7.11 5.16 -4.05
N THR A 99 6.13 5.23 -3.15
CA THR A 99 6.21 4.60 -1.84
C THR A 99 6.17 3.07 -1.95
N ALA A 100 5.32 2.52 -2.82
CA ALA A 100 5.22 1.09 -3.07
C ALA A 100 6.52 0.53 -3.66
N GLN A 101 7.14 1.25 -4.60
CA GLN A 101 8.45 0.94 -5.15
C GLN A 101 9.51 0.82 -4.04
N ASN A 102 9.54 1.75 -3.10
CA ASN A 102 10.45 1.71 -1.95
C ASN A 102 10.19 0.51 -1.03
N VAL A 103 8.93 0.08 -0.85
CA VAL A 103 8.60 -1.14 -0.10
C VAL A 103 9.17 -2.38 -0.80
N ILE A 104 8.96 -2.50 -2.11
CA ILE A 104 9.41 -3.63 -2.95
C ILE A 104 10.94 -3.73 -2.92
N GLU A 105 11.65 -2.61 -3.08
CA GLU A 105 13.11 -2.57 -3.02
C GLU A 105 13.66 -3.01 -1.65
N LYS A 106 13.02 -2.59 -0.56
CA LYS A 106 13.40 -3.00 0.80
C LYS A 106 13.12 -4.47 1.08
N ALA A 107 12.12 -5.04 0.42
CA ALA A 107 11.83 -6.47 0.47
C ALA A 107 12.84 -7.32 -0.32
N GLY A 108 13.77 -6.70 -1.05
CA GLY A 108 14.86 -7.37 -1.77
C GLY A 108 14.62 -7.54 -3.27
N MET A 109 13.50 -7.06 -3.81
CA MET A 109 13.19 -7.11 -5.24
C MET A 109 13.80 -5.93 -6.01
N LYS A 110 15.11 -5.75 -5.87
CA LYS A 110 15.84 -4.70 -6.61
C LYS A 110 15.77 -4.96 -8.12
N GLY A 111 15.39 -3.94 -8.89
CA GLY A 111 15.24 -4.03 -10.35
C GLY A 111 13.81 -4.28 -10.84
N THR A 112 12.83 -4.41 -9.94
CA THR A 112 11.41 -4.27 -10.30
C THR A 112 11.07 -2.79 -10.37
N THR A 113 10.33 -2.36 -11.38
CA THR A 113 9.88 -0.96 -11.52
C THR A 113 8.39 -0.97 -11.75
N LEU A 114 7.64 -0.36 -10.82
CA LEU A 114 6.22 -0.11 -10.98
C LEU A 114 5.98 0.96 -12.05
N THR A 115 4.87 0.82 -12.78
CA THR A 115 4.46 1.74 -13.86
C THR A 115 3.21 2.54 -13.54
#